data_AF-N9L7J0-F1
#
_entry.id   AF-N9L7J0-F1
#
_cell.length_a   1.000
_cell.length_b   1.000
_cell.length_c   1.000
_cell.angle_alpha   90.00
_cell.angle_beta   90.00
_cell.angle_gamma   90.00
#
_symmetry.space_group_name_H-M   'P 1'
#
loop_
_entity.id
_entity.type
_entity.pdbx_description
1 polymer ?
#
loop_
_entity_poly.entity_id
_entity_poly.type
_entity_poly.pdbx_seq_one_letter_code
_entity_poly.pdbx_strand_id
1 'polypeptide(L)'
;MELKKIYFYLLKRYKKKIVFLILFFTLVSVSIQVKVGLIDYGYFFVIFLSCYVSIYTWCNGIFAETLPITELSNNGEVIARWMMIFLSTFFHIYILVNPLLNKWFYN
;
A
#
# COMPACT_ATOMS: atom_id res chain seq x y z
N MET A 1 0.37 14.27 -21.51
CA MET A 1 1.70 13.73 -21.86
C MET A 1 2.71 13.84 -20.71
N GLU A 2 2.80 14.97 -20.00
CA GLU A 2 3.74 15.14 -18.88
C GLU A 2 3.43 14.31 -17.63
N LEU A 3 2.17 14.28 -17.17
CA LEU A 3 1.72 13.49 -16.02
C LEU A 3 2.08 12.01 -16.11
N LYS A 4 1.93 11.44 -17.30
CA LYS A 4 2.29 10.05 -17.60
C LYS A 4 3.80 9.82 -17.54
N LYS A 5 4.61 10.74 -18.06
CA LYS A 5 6.07 10.67 -17.94
C LYS A 5 6.50 10.71 -16.47
N ILE A 6 5.88 11.59 -15.67
CA ILE A 6 6.11 11.67 -14.22
C ILE A 6 5.73 10.36 -13.53
N TYR A 7 4.56 9.78 -13.87
CA TYR A 7 4.11 8.49 -13.35
C TYR A 7 5.15 7.38 -13.57
N PHE A 8 5.58 7.18 -14.82
CA PHE A 8 6.58 6.15 -15.13
C PHE A 8 7.94 6.45 -14.51
N TYR A 9 8.35 7.71 -14.46
CA TYR A 9 9.59 8.12 -13.84
C TYR A 9 9.63 7.76 -12.35
N LEU A 10 8.56 8.12 -11.61
CA LEU A 10 8.45 7.82 -10.18
C LEU A 10 8.43 6.32 -9.92
N LEU A 11 7.64 5.57 -10.70
CA LEU A 11 7.59 4.11 -10.57
C LEU A 11 8.93 3.45 -10.91
N LYS A 12 9.63 3.88 -11.95
CA LYS A 12 10.94 3.31 -12.30
C LYS A 12 11.99 3.61 -11.23
N ARG A 13 11.97 4.83 -10.67
CA ARG A 13 13.00 5.28 -9.72
C ARG A 13 12.75 4.81 -8.28
N TYR A 14 11.51 4.80 -7.81
CA TYR A 14 11.19 4.65 -6.39
C TYR A 14 10.45 3.37 -6.01
N LYS A 15 9.91 2.60 -6.96
CA LYS A 15 9.13 1.38 -6.68
C LYS A 15 9.82 0.44 -5.68
N LYS A 16 11.09 0.10 -5.92
CA LYS A 16 11.85 -0.80 -5.03
C LYS A 16 11.96 -0.24 -3.61
N LYS A 17 12.22 1.06 -3.47
CA LYS A 17 12.34 1.72 -2.16
C LYS A 17 11.00 1.73 -1.43
N ILE A 18 9.90 1.99 -2.14
CA ILE A 18 8.56 2.06 -1.55
C ILE A 18 8.10 0.68 -1.11
N VAL A 19 8.29 -0.35 -1.94
CA VAL A 19 7.98 -1.75 -1.57
C VAL A 19 8.80 -2.18 -0.35
N PHE A 20 10.09 -1.84 -0.32
CA PHE A 20 10.94 -2.10 0.85
C PHE A 20 10.41 -1.41 2.11
N LEU A 21 10.03 -0.13 2.02
CA LEU A 21 9.47 0.61 3.15
C LEU A 21 8.15 0.00 3.64
N ILE A 22 7.25 -0.39 2.73
CA ILE A 22 6.00 -1.07 3.10
C ILE A 22 6.31 -2.33 3.90
N LEU A 23 7.12 -3.24 3.35
CA LEU A 23 7.50 -4.48 4.03
C LEU A 23 8.17 -4.24 5.38
N PHE A 24 9.09 -3.28 5.44
CA PHE A 24 9.80 -2.92 6.66
C PHE A 24 8.84 -2.43 7.75
N PHE A 25 7.95 -1.48 7.42
CA PHE A 25 6.97 -0.96 8.38
C PHE A 25 5.93 -2.00 8.79
N THR A 26 5.49 -2.87 7.87
CA THR A 26 4.62 -4.01 8.21
C THR A 26 5.31 -4.91 9.23
N LEU A 27 6.56 -5.30 8.99
CA LEU A 27 7.31 -6.20 9.87
C LEU A 27 7.50 -5.59 11.27
N VAL A 28 7.91 -4.32 11.33
CA VAL A 28 8.11 -3.60 12.60
C VAL A 28 6.78 -3.51 13.36
N SER A 29 5.71 -3.10 12.69
CA SER A 29 4.40 -2.94 13.33
C SER A 29 3.85 -4.27 13.85
N VAL A 30 3.87 -5.32 13.03
CA VAL A 30 3.45 -6.68 13.46
C VAL A 30 4.28 -7.15 14.65
N SER A 31 5.61 -6.95 14.63
CA SER A 31 6.48 -7.34 15.74
C SER A 31 6.12 -6.64 17.05
N ILE A 32 5.81 -5.35 17.00
CA ILE A 32 5.37 -4.57 18.17
C ILE A 32 4.01 -5.09 18.65
N GLN A 33 3.04 -5.19 17.76
CA GLN A 33 1.68 -5.56 18.13
C GLN A 33 1.56 -6.99 18.66
N VAL A 34 2.36 -7.94 18.14
CA VAL A 34 2.46 -9.31 18.69
C VAL A 34 3.02 -9.29 20.12
N LYS A 35 4.09 -8.54 20.39
CA LYS A 35 4.65 -8.41 21.76
C LYS A 35 3.65 -7.82 22.75
N VAL A 36 2.76 -6.96 22.27
CA VAL A 36 1.78 -6.25 23.08
C VAL A 36 0.43 -7.03 23.18
N GLY A 37 0.30 -8.15 22.46
CA GLY A 37 -0.91 -8.98 22.48
C GLY A 37 -2.10 -8.35 21.77
N LEU A 38 -1.87 -7.53 20.74
CA LEU A 38 -2.91 -6.78 20.02
C LEU A 38 -3.43 -7.44 18.73
N ILE A 39 -2.81 -8.54 18.30
CA ILE A 39 -3.14 -9.21 17.03
C ILE A 39 -3.62 -10.62 17.31
N ASP A 40 -4.82 -10.95 16.82
CA ASP A 40 -5.27 -12.33 16.63
C ASP A 40 -4.96 -12.84 15.21
N TYR A 41 -5.19 -14.13 14.96
CA TYR A 41 -4.92 -14.74 13.66
C TYR A 41 -5.71 -14.11 12.49
N GLY A 42 -6.93 -13.65 12.75
CA GLY A 42 -7.76 -12.98 11.74
C GLY A 42 -7.18 -11.62 11.36
N TYR A 43 -6.76 -10.84 12.36
CA TYR A 43 -6.14 -9.54 12.16
C TYR A 43 -4.79 -9.66 11.46
N PHE A 44 -3.99 -10.67 11.81
CA PHE A 44 -2.76 -10.99 11.09
C PHE A 44 -3.01 -11.26 9.61
N PHE A 45 -4.06 -12.03 9.28
CA PHE A 45 -4.46 -12.29 7.90
C PHE A 45 -4.86 -11.01 7.16
N VAL A 46 -5.58 -10.09 7.81
CA VAL A 46 -5.95 -8.78 7.23
C VAL A 46 -4.71 -7.91 6.99
N ILE A 47 -3.74 -7.89 7.89
CA ILE A 47 -2.45 -7.21 7.68
C ILE A 47 -1.73 -7.80 6.46
N PHE A 48 -1.64 -9.13 6.38
CA PHE A 48 -0.98 -9.81 5.26
C PHE A 48 -1.66 -9.49 3.92
N LEU A 49 -2.99 -9.60 3.86
CA LEU A 49 -3.76 -9.34 2.65
C LEU A 49 -3.65 -7.87 2.21
N SER A 50 -3.74 -6.93 3.14
CA SER A 50 -3.58 -5.51 2.82
C SER A 50 -2.15 -5.17 2.37
N CYS A 51 -1.12 -5.79 2.96
CA CYS A 51 0.27 -5.65 2.54
C CYS A 51 0.45 -6.17 1.11
N TYR A 52 -0.08 -7.35 0.81
CA TYR A 52 -0.06 -7.94 -0.52
C TYR A 52 -0.73 -7.01 -1.55
N VAL A 53 -1.94 -6.53 -1.27
CA VAL A 53 -2.66 -5.60 -2.17
C VAL A 53 -1.87 -4.32 -2.37
N SER A 54 -1.31 -3.72 -1.31
CA SER A 54 -0.52 -2.49 -1.41
C SER A 54 0.75 -2.68 -2.24
N ILE A 55 1.49 -3.77 -2.04
CA ILE A 55 2.67 -4.08 -2.85
C ILE A 55 2.28 -4.36 -4.29
N TYR A 56 1.20 -5.11 -4.51
CA TYR A 56 0.71 -5.41 -5.85
C TYR A 56 0.32 -4.15 -6.62
N THR A 57 -0.37 -3.19 -5.99
CA THR A 57 -0.70 -1.90 -6.62
C THR A 57 0.55 -1.05 -6.91
N TRP A 58 1.59 -1.08 -6.06
CA TRP A 58 2.87 -0.41 -6.36
C TRP A 58 3.70 -1.08 -7.45
N CYS A 59 3.67 -2.41 -7.50
CA CYS A 59 4.45 -3.20 -8.47
C CYS A 59 3.84 -3.13 -9.87
N ASN A 60 2.52 -3.35 -9.93
CA ASN A 60 1.79 -3.60 -11.16
C ASN A 60 0.82 -2.46 -11.50
N GLY A 61 0.41 -1.62 -10.55
CA GLY A 61 -0.61 -0.59 -10.78
C GLY A 61 -1.98 -1.19 -11.14
N ILE A 62 -2.19 -2.48 -10.93
CA ILE A 62 -3.32 -3.25 -11.49
C ILE A 62 -4.28 -3.59 -10.35
N PHE A 63 -5.56 -3.27 -10.51
CA PHE A 63 -6.65 -4.16 -10.08
C PHE A 63 -6.99 -5.04 -11.29
N ALA A 64 -7.49 -6.25 -11.05
CA ALA A 64 -7.70 -7.33 -12.04
C ALA A 64 -8.42 -6.94 -13.36
N GLU A 65 -8.99 -5.74 -13.45
CA GLU A 65 -9.75 -5.26 -14.62
C GLU A 65 -9.17 -4.03 -15.32
N THR A 66 -7.97 -3.58 -14.95
CA THR A 66 -7.39 -2.35 -15.53
C THR A 66 -6.13 -2.65 -16.35
N LEU A 67 -6.21 -2.50 -17.67
CA LEU A 67 -5.08 -2.65 -18.61
C LEU A 67 -3.86 -1.83 -18.12
N PRO A 68 -2.63 -2.30 -18.34
CA PRO A 68 -1.43 -1.54 -18.00
C PRO A 68 -1.47 -0.16 -18.66
N ILE A 69 -0.94 0.87 -18.00
CA ILE A 69 -0.84 2.20 -18.62
C ILE A 69 0.03 2.06 -19.88
N THR A 70 -0.54 2.33 -21.05
CA THR A 70 0.15 2.21 -22.33
C THR A 70 0.41 3.57 -22.95
N GLU A 71 1.01 3.57 -24.15
CA GLU A 71 1.19 4.78 -24.95
C GLU A 71 -0.12 5.54 -25.23
N LEU A 72 -1.24 4.81 -25.27
CA LEU A 72 -2.58 5.31 -25.58
C LEU A 72 -3.37 5.78 -24.35
N SER A 73 -2.90 5.50 -23.13
CA SER A 73 -3.60 5.85 -21.90
C SER A 73 -3.75 7.36 -21.71
N ASN A 74 -4.98 7.78 -21.37
CA ASN A 74 -5.31 9.18 -21.11
C ASN A 74 -4.87 9.65 -19.71
N ASN A 75 -4.92 10.96 -19.45
CA ASN A 75 -4.52 11.51 -18.14
C ASN A 75 -5.45 11.04 -17.00
N GLY A 76 -6.74 10.78 -17.28
CA GLY A 76 -7.70 10.31 -16.29
C GLY A 76 -7.33 8.92 -15.75
N GLU A 77 -6.90 8.00 -16.61
CA GLU A 77 -6.40 6.67 -16.23
C GLU A 77 -5.17 6.75 -15.33
N VAL A 78 -4.26 7.70 -15.59
CA VAL A 78 -3.07 7.93 -14.78
C VAL A 78 -3.46 8.44 -13.38
N ILE A 79 -4.42 9.38 -13.30
CA ILE A 79 -4.92 9.90 -12.03
C ILE A 79 -5.63 8.81 -11.23
N ALA A 80 -6.51 8.04 -11.87
CA ALA A 80 -7.19 6.91 -11.24
C ALA A 80 -6.20 5.90 -10.65
N ARG A 81 -5.10 5.62 -11.37
CA ARG A 81 -4.01 4.77 -10.86
C ARG A 81 -3.36 5.32 -9.61
N TRP A 82 -3.01 6.61 -9.60
CA TRP A 82 -2.44 7.25 -8.43
C TRP A 82 -3.39 7.20 -7.24
N MET A 83 -4.69 7.46 -7.45
CA MET A 83 -5.70 7.35 -6.40
C MET A 83 -5.74 5.94 -5.80
N MET A 84 -5.70 4.89 -6.62
CA MET A 84 -5.70 3.50 -6.13
C MET A 84 -4.42 3.14 -5.36
N ILE A 85 -3.25 3.59 -5.84
CA ILE A 85 -1.98 3.41 -5.13
C ILE A 85 -2.02 4.09 -3.77
N PHE A 86 -2.49 5.34 -3.70
CA PHE A 86 -2.59 6.07 -2.43
C PHE A 86 -3.64 5.47 -1.49
N LEU A 87 -4.82 5.10 -2.00
CA LEU A 87 -5.88 4.51 -1.18
C LEU A 87 -5.44 3.18 -0.58
N SER A 88 -4.83 2.29 -1.37
CA SER A 88 -4.32 1.00 -0.88
C SER A 88 -3.19 1.17 0.13
N THR A 89 -2.29 2.13 -0.08
CA THR A 89 -1.21 2.46 0.86
C THR A 89 -1.77 3.02 2.17
N PHE A 90 -2.71 3.96 2.09
CA PHE A 90 -3.36 4.56 3.25
C PHE A 90 -4.12 3.52 4.07
N PHE A 91 -4.89 2.65 3.39
CA PHE A 91 -5.61 1.57 4.03
C PHE A 91 -4.66 0.59 4.76
N HIS A 92 -3.53 0.23 4.14
CA HIS A 92 -2.54 -0.62 4.78
C HIS A 92 -1.95 0.06 6.04
N ILE A 93 -1.56 1.33 5.95
CA ILE A 93 -1.06 2.10 7.10
C ILE A 93 -2.12 2.17 8.22
N TYR A 94 -3.39 2.41 7.86
CA TYR A 94 -4.49 2.44 8.82
C TYR A 94 -4.59 1.12 9.59
N ILE A 95 -4.53 -0.03 8.90
CA ILE A 95 -4.53 -1.34 9.57
C ILE A 95 -3.30 -1.48 10.48
N LEU A 96 -2.11 -1.02 10.07
CA LEU A 96 -0.92 -1.11 10.92
C LEU A 96 -1.01 -0.24 12.18
N VAL A 97 -1.80 0.84 12.18
CA VAL A 97 -1.83 1.85 13.25
C VAL A 97 -3.08 1.73 14.13
N ASN A 98 -4.21 1.28 13.59
CA ASN A 98 -5.50 1.23 14.29
C ASN A 98 -5.46 0.49 15.65
N PRO A 99 -4.82 -0.68 15.78
CA PRO A 99 -4.74 -1.38 17.07
C PRO A 99 -3.88 -0.63 18.09
N LEU A 100 -2.84 0.08 17.62
CA LEU A 100 -1.96 0.87 18.48
C LEU A 100 -2.69 2.11 19.02
N LEU A 101 -3.49 2.79 18.18
CA LEU A 101 -4.30 3.92 18.61
C LEU A 101 -5.39 3.51 19.60
N ASN A 102 -6.09 2.40 19.33
CA ASN A 102 -7.09 1.88 20.26
C ASN A 102 -6.49 1.55 21.61
N LYS A 103 -5.27 0.99 21.66
CA LYS A 103 -4.60 0.75 22.94
C LYS A 103 -4.26 2.04 23.68
N TRP A 104 -3.88 3.10 22.97
CA TRP A 104 -3.37 4.35 23.56
C TRP A 104 -4.47 5.29 24.06
N PHE A 105 -5.66 5.25 23.47
CA PHE A 105 -6.79 6.10 23.88
C PHE A 105 -7.72 5.45 24.90
N TYR A 106 -7.72 4.13 25.01
CA TYR A 106 -8.62 3.38 25.90
C TYR A 106 -7.91 2.70 27.09
N ASN A 107 -6.62 2.98 27.32
CA ASN A 107 -5.91 2.72 28.57
C ASN A 107 -5.42 4.05 29.17
#